data_AF-T1GDS8-F1
#
_entry.id   AF-T1GDS8-F1
#
_cell.length_a   1.000
_cell.length_b   1.000
_cell.length_c   1.000
_cell.angle_alpha   90.00
_cell.angle_beta   90.00
_cell.angle_gamma   90.00
#
_symmetry.space_group_name_H-M   'P 1'
#
loop_
_entity.id
_entity.type
_entity.pdbx_description
1 polymer ?
#
loop_
_entity_poly.entity_id
_entity_poly.type
_entity_poly.pdbx_seq_one_letter_code
_entity_poly.pdbx_strand_id
1 'polypeptide(L)'
;MGNDSINNGDRGLRPLNSGLQKIAIEELNEVPERVNDDIQALREWVQKQPHLKSRTSDQFLVAFLRGCKFSIEKAKKKLDKFYTLRHTLPEIYLNRSVDSKIMEIIKTGVALRLPKPEGYAGPVISIIRVAAYDLNKYSFPEIIKTGTIIGDIQFMEEDNCTISGLVEIMDMTDVTVNHLFHLNPAFLKRCSHYSDEGMPLRHKGIHFICTIPQFDSAYSTLKSLMGNKEIEKSKFMEMIWKCLPKEYGGTNGTVDEIIDFWTKKVQEYEDFFEEEKQYGSDEKLRTDDQPNLDSIYGCDGSFRMLSDVD
;
A
#
# COMPACT_ATOMS: atom_id res chain seq x y z
N MET A 1 -18.17 6.28 18.48
CA MET A 1 -18.99 5.11 18.10
C MET A 1 -18.00 4.10 17.58
N GLY A 2 -17.67 3.13 18.43
CA GLY A 2 -16.63 2.13 18.19
C GLY A 2 -17.17 0.76 18.57
N ASN A 3 -16.48 -0.26 18.07
CA ASN A 3 -16.81 -1.69 18.04
C ASN A 3 -17.66 -2.13 16.86
N ASP A 4 -17.02 -2.25 15.69
CA ASP A 4 -17.29 -3.37 14.80
C ASP A 4 -16.11 -4.34 14.92
N SER A 5 -16.30 -5.31 15.79
CA SER A 5 -15.47 -6.50 15.94
C SER A 5 -15.32 -7.19 14.58
N ILE A 6 -14.08 -7.30 14.10
CA ILE A 6 -13.68 -8.05 12.91
C ILE A 6 -14.08 -9.51 13.13
N ASN A 7 -15.23 -9.90 12.57
CA ASN A 7 -15.78 -11.24 12.68
C ASN A 7 -16.01 -11.82 11.28
N ASN A 8 -15.72 -13.10 11.16
CA ASN A 8 -15.87 -13.93 9.97
C ASN A 8 -17.13 -13.62 9.14
N GLY A 9 -16.93 -13.14 7.91
CA GLY A 9 -17.99 -13.01 6.90
C GLY A 9 -18.75 -11.69 6.95
N ASP A 10 -18.07 -10.56 7.12
CA ASP A 10 -18.69 -9.24 6.98
C ASP A 10 -19.27 -9.08 5.56
N ARG A 11 -20.58 -9.28 5.47
CA ARG A 11 -21.40 -9.13 4.28
C ARG A 11 -22.02 -7.75 4.36
N GLY A 12 -21.65 -6.88 3.44
CA GLY A 12 -22.06 -5.50 3.49
C GLY A 12 -20.95 -4.59 3.02
N LEU A 13 -21.25 -3.82 1.97
CA LEU A 13 -20.37 -2.75 1.53
C LEU A 13 -20.61 -1.52 2.37
N ARG A 14 -19.51 -0.87 2.79
CA ARG A 14 -19.58 0.45 3.38
C ARG A 14 -20.21 1.42 2.37
N PRO A 15 -21.21 2.23 2.77
CA PRO A 15 -21.79 3.21 1.87
C PRO A 15 -20.75 4.29 1.52
N LEU A 16 -20.67 4.65 0.24
CA LEU A 16 -19.84 5.75 -0.21
C LEU A 16 -20.51 7.09 0.08
N ASN A 17 -19.70 8.10 0.44
CA ASN A 17 -20.19 9.48 0.41
C ASN A 17 -20.49 9.90 -1.04
N SER A 18 -21.31 10.93 -1.23
CA SER A 18 -21.77 11.36 -2.57
C SER A 18 -20.64 11.71 -3.53
N GLY A 19 -19.54 12.27 -3.03
CA GLY A 19 -18.38 12.61 -3.84
C GLY A 19 -17.65 11.35 -4.35
N LEU A 20 -17.41 10.38 -3.47
CA LEU A 20 -16.80 9.11 -3.86
C LEU A 20 -17.70 8.30 -4.78
N GLN A 21 -19.01 8.26 -4.52
CA GLN A 21 -19.98 7.57 -5.39
C GLN A 21 -19.96 8.15 -6.80
N LYS A 22 -19.90 9.49 -6.92
CA LYS A 22 -19.79 10.16 -8.21
C LYS A 22 -18.51 9.75 -8.94
N ILE A 23 -17.36 9.78 -8.26
CA ILE A 23 -16.06 9.37 -8.86
C ILE A 23 -16.10 7.90 -9.27
N ALA A 24 -16.67 7.02 -8.46
CA ALA A 24 -16.77 5.59 -8.77
C ALA A 24 -17.57 5.35 -10.06
N ILE A 25 -18.70 6.04 -10.22
CA ILE A 25 -19.54 5.95 -11.43
C ILE A 25 -18.81 6.55 -12.64
N GLU A 26 -18.33 7.79 -12.51
CA GLU A 26 -17.81 8.56 -13.65
C GLU A 26 -16.40 8.13 -14.11
N GLU A 27 -15.52 7.72 -13.18
CA GLU A 27 -14.12 7.40 -13.50
C GLU A 27 -13.80 5.90 -13.51
N LEU A 28 -14.56 5.09 -12.76
CA LEU A 28 -14.27 3.68 -12.53
C LEU A 28 -15.29 2.74 -13.16
N ASN A 29 -16.32 3.27 -13.82
CA ASN A 29 -17.41 2.51 -14.42
C ASN A 29 -18.19 1.66 -13.38
N GLU A 30 -18.23 2.09 -12.12
CA GLU A 30 -19.05 1.43 -11.10
C GLU A 30 -20.53 1.62 -11.45
N VAL A 31 -21.26 0.52 -11.57
CA VAL A 31 -22.72 0.52 -11.74
C VAL A 31 -23.32 0.01 -10.42
N PRO A 32 -23.90 0.88 -9.57
CA PRO A 32 -24.31 0.54 -8.20
C PRO A 32 -25.16 -0.73 -8.10
N GLU A 33 -26.06 -0.93 -9.05
CA GLU A 33 -26.99 -2.07 -9.08
C GLU A 33 -26.28 -3.40 -9.37
N ARG A 34 -25.08 -3.37 -9.95
CA ARG A 34 -24.30 -4.55 -10.35
C ARG A 34 -23.15 -4.90 -9.41
N VAL A 35 -22.82 -4.03 -8.45
CA VAL A 35 -21.62 -4.19 -7.61
C VAL A 35 -21.62 -5.54 -6.87
N ASN A 36 -22.77 -5.93 -6.31
CA ASN A 36 -22.88 -7.21 -5.59
C ASN A 36 -22.67 -8.42 -6.51
N ASP A 37 -23.19 -8.37 -7.73
CA ASP A 37 -23.04 -9.44 -8.73
C ASP A 37 -21.57 -9.56 -9.17
N ASP A 38 -20.91 -8.41 -9.42
CA ASP A 38 -19.50 -8.38 -9.84
C ASP A 38 -18.58 -8.88 -8.69
N ILE A 39 -18.88 -8.55 -7.43
CA ILE A 39 -18.17 -9.09 -6.25
C ILE A 39 -18.35 -10.61 -6.16
N GLN A 40 -19.59 -11.09 -6.34
CA GLN A 40 -19.89 -12.52 -6.29
C GLN A 40 -19.15 -13.27 -7.41
N ALA A 41 -19.11 -12.72 -8.62
CA ALA A 41 -18.37 -13.30 -9.73
C ALA A 41 -16.87 -13.39 -9.45
N LEU A 42 -16.26 -12.36 -8.84
CA LEU A 42 -14.85 -12.38 -8.46
C LEU A 42 -14.59 -13.42 -7.35
N ARG A 43 -15.47 -13.51 -6.35
CA ARG A 43 -15.40 -14.51 -5.28
C ARG A 43 -15.45 -15.94 -5.81
N GLU A 44 -16.39 -16.24 -6.69
CA GLU A 44 -16.51 -17.57 -7.31
C GLU A 44 -15.29 -17.92 -8.14
N TRP A 45 -14.68 -16.94 -8.81
CA TRP A 45 -13.44 -17.16 -9.53
C TRP A 45 -12.30 -17.52 -8.58
N VAL A 46 -12.13 -16.80 -7.46
CA VAL A 46 -11.11 -17.10 -6.44
C VAL A 46 -11.25 -18.54 -5.93
N GLN A 47 -12.47 -18.99 -5.64
CA GLN A 47 -12.73 -20.35 -5.15
C GLN A 47 -12.36 -21.46 -6.15
N LYS A 48 -12.25 -21.13 -7.44
CA LYS A 48 -11.85 -22.06 -8.51
C LYS A 48 -10.35 -22.09 -8.75
N GLN A 49 -9.57 -21.25 -8.07
CA GLN A 49 -8.11 -21.18 -8.23
C GLN A 49 -7.42 -22.11 -7.21
N PRO A 50 -6.82 -23.23 -7.63
CA PRO A 50 -6.23 -24.21 -6.70
C PRO A 50 -5.00 -23.67 -5.96
N HIS A 51 -4.26 -22.74 -6.56
CA HIS A 51 -3.07 -22.14 -5.98
C HIS A 51 -3.36 -20.94 -5.08
N LEU A 52 -4.57 -20.41 -5.05
CA LEU A 52 -4.84 -19.11 -4.46
C LEU A 52 -5.77 -19.22 -3.25
N LYS A 53 -5.23 -18.90 -2.07
CA LYS A 53 -6.02 -18.74 -0.85
C LYS A 53 -6.13 -17.25 -0.53
N SER A 54 -7.24 -16.62 -0.91
CA SER A 54 -7.46 -15.18 -0.72
C SER A 54 -8.55 -14.87 0.29
N ARG A 55 -8.44 -13.71 0.93
CA ARG A 55 -9.57 -13.01 1.56
C ARG A 55 -10.68 -12.77 0.53
N THR A 56 -11.94 -12.91 0.95
CA THR A 56 -13.13 -12.81 0.06
C THR A 56 -14.29 -11.99 0.63
N SER A 57 -14.03 -11.20 1.67
CA SER A 57 -14.97 -10.19 2.18
C SER A 57 -15.33 -9.17 1.11
N ASP A 58 -16.56 -8.64 1.13
CA ASP A 58 -17.08 -7.72 0.10
C ASP A 58 -16.17 -6.51 -0.08
N GLN A 59 -15.75 -5.88 1.04
CA GLN A 59 -14.88 -4.70 1.04
C GLN A 59 -13.51 -4.96 0.41
N PHE A 60 -12.95 -6.16 0.59
CA PHE A 60 -11.68 -6.55 -0.03
C PHE A 60 -11.86 -6.73 -1.53
N LEU A 61 -12.90 -7.45 -1.97
CA LEU A 61 -13.11 -7.74 -3.39
C LEU A 61 -13.52 -6.50 -4.19
N VAL A 62 -14.38 -5.63 -3.64
CA VAL A 62 -14.78 -4.39 -4.31
C VAL A 62 -13.59 -3.46 -4.56
N ALA A 63 -12.60 -3.47 -3.66
CA ALA A 63 -11.39 -2.70 -3.83
C ALA A 63 -10.62 -3.10 -5.09
N PHE A 64 -10.50 -4.41 -5.38
CA PHE A 64 -9.91 -4.90 -6.63
C PHE A 64 -10.73 -4.50 -7.85
N LEU A 65 -12.07 -4.57 -7.77
CA LEU A 65 -12.94 -4.12 -8.85
C LEU A 65 -12.75 -2.62 -9.13
N ARG A 66 -12.80 -1.77 -8.10
CA ARG A 66 -12.59 -0.32 -8.21
C ARG A 66 -11.20 0.03 -8.75
N GLY A 67 -10.15 -0.56 -8.19
CA GLY A 67 -8.78 -0.39 -8.67
C GLY A 67 -8.58 -0.81 -10.13
N CYS A 68 -9.43 -1.71 -10.63
CA CYS A 68 -9.42 -2.20 -12.02
C CYS A 68 -10.52 -1.58 -12.90
N LYS A 69 -11.18 -0.50 -12.45
CA LYS A 69 -12.29 0.16 -13.15
C LYS A 69 -13.41 -0.80 -13.57
N PHE A 70 -13.78 -1.69 -12.66
CA PHE A 70 -14.80 -2.75 -12.83
C PHE A 70 -14.53 -3.71 -14.00
N SER A 71 -13.29 -3.78 -14.49
CA SER A 71 -12.87 -4.82 -15.42
C SER A 71 -12.58 -6.11 -14.66
N ILE A 72 -13.51 -7.07 -14.70
CA ILE A 72 -13.40 -8.34 -13.98
C ILE A 72 -12.11 -9.10 -14.32
N GLU A 73 -11.72 -9.14 -15.59
CA GLU A 73 -10.49 -9.83 -16.02
C GLU A 73 -9.22 -9.17 -15.50
N LYS A 74 -9.21 -7.83 -15.38
CA LYS A 74 -8.09 -7.13 -14.75
C LYS A 74 -8.08 -7.36 -13.24
N ALA A 75 -9.25 -7.38 -12.59
CA ALA A 75 -9.37 -7.63 -11.16
C ALA A 75 -8.86 -9.02 -10.79
N LYS A 76 -9.23 -10.07 -11.56
CA LYS A 76 -8.71 -11.44 -11.40
C LYS A 76 -7.18 -11.47 -11.46
N LYS A 77 -6.60 -10.91 -12.52
CA LYS A 77 -5.13 -10.85 -12.69
C LYS A 77 -4.45 -10.06 -11.58
N LYS A 78 -5.05 -8.94 -11.14
CA LYS A 78 -4.51 -8.08 -10.07
C LYS A 78 -4.52 -8.82 -8.72
N LEU A 79 -5.62 -9.49 -8.39
CA LEU A 79 -5.77 -10.25 -7.15
C LEU A 79 -4.83 -11.46 -7.09
N ASP A 80 -4.65 -12.16 -8.21
CA ASP A 80 -3.63 -13.21 -8.31
C ASP A 80 -2.22 -12.67 -8.00
N LYS A 81 -1.82 -11.61 -8.72
CA LYS A 81 -0.52 -10.96 -8.54
C LYS A 81 -0.34 -10.37 -7.15
N PHE A 82 -1.41 -9.93 -6.48
CA PHE A 82 -1.35 -9.39 -5.12
C PHE A 82 -0.74 -10.38 -4.13
N TYR A 83 -1.03 -11.68 -4.26
CA TYR A 83 -0.41 -12.70 -3.40
C TYR A 83 0.91 -13.21 -3.98
N THR A 84 0.96 -13.48 -5.29
CA THR A 84 2.17 -14.02 -5.93
C THR A 84 3.38 -13.10 -5.80
N LEU A 85 3.20 -11.79 -6.01
CA LEU A 85 4.31 -10.84 -5.93
C LEU A 85 4.76 -10.56 -4.48
N ARG A 86 3.95 -10.88 -3.45
CA ARG A 86 4.39 -10.77 -2.05
C ARG A 86 5.56 -11.72 -1.75
N HIS A 87 5.66 -12.86 -2.44
CA HIS A 87 6.80 -13.78 -2.34
C HIS A 87 8.12 -13.14 -2.79
N THR A 88 8.06 -12.11 -3.63
CA THR A 88 9.23 -11.38 -4.10
C THR A 88 9.73 -10.34 -3.10
N LEU A 89 8.99 -10.12 -2.00
CA LEU A 89 9.26 -9.13 -0.96
C LEU A 89 9.14 -9.77 0.44
N PRO A 90 9.85 -10.87 0.75
CA PRO A 90 9.77 -11.54 2.04
C PRO A 90 10.16 -10.61 3.20
N GLU A 91 11.03 -9.62 2.95
CA GLU A 91 11.44 -8.61 3.93
C GLU A 91 10.25 -7.79 4.44
N ILE A 92 9.21 -7.62 3.61
CA ILE A 92 7.98 -6.89 3.92
C ILE A 92 6.87 -7.86 4.34
N TYR A 93 6.65 -8.94 3.59
CA TYR A 93 5.44 -9.76 3.71
C TYR A 93 5.59 -11.06 4.50
N LEU A 94 6.81 -11.53 4.75
CA LEU A 94 7.04 -12.67 5.64
C LEU A 94 7.02 -12.23 7.10
N ASN A 95 6.40 -13.06 7.95
CA ASN A 95 6.32 -12.87 9.41
C ASN A 95 5.84 -11.46 9.81
N ARG A 96 4.73 -11.01 9.22
CA ARG A 96 4.09 -9.76 9.64
C ARG A 96 3.28 -10.00 10.91
N SER A 97 3.54 -9.18 11.92
CA SER A 97 2.84 -9.17 13.21
C SER A 97 2.85 -7.76 13.78
N VAL A 98 1.84 -7.44 14.57
CA VAL A 98 1.80 -6.21 15.37
C VAL A 98 2.63 -6.45 16.63
N ASP A 99 3.94 -6.26 16.52
CA ASP A 99 4.88 -6.47 17.63
C ASP A 99 5.43 -5.15 18.19
N SER A 100 6.21 -5.23 19.27
CA SER A 100 6.79 -4.07 19.92
C SER A 100 7.67 -3.24 18.98
N LYS A 101 8.34 -3.86 18.00
CA LYS A 101 9.21 -3.17 17.06
C LYS A 101 8.40 -2.33 16.07
N ILE A 102 7.32 -2.88 15.52
CA ILE A 102 6.37 -2.14 14.68
C ILE A 102 5.80 -0.95 15.47
N MET A 103 5.40 -1.18 16.71
CA MET A 103 4.85 -0.12 17.57
C MET A 103 5.87 0.99 17.89
N GLU A 104 7.15 0.65 18.09
CA GLU A 104 8.21 1.64 18.23
C GLU A 104 8.42 2.45 16.95
N ILE A 105 8.43 1.80 15.78
CA ILE A 105 8.61 2.49 14.49
C ILE A 105 7.44 3.46 14.25
N ILE A 106 6.19 3.06 14.51
CA ILE A 106 5.02 3.95 14.37
C ILE A 106 5.20 5.22 15.23
N LYS A 107 5.66 5.04 16.48
CA LYS A 107 5.88 6.15 17.42
C LYS A 107 6.97 7.13 17.00
N THR A 108 7.85 6.76 16.07
CA THR A 108 8.81 7.73 15.47
C THR A 108 8.12 8.78 14.61
N GLY A 109 6.90 8.50 14.12
CA GLY A 109 6.20 9.35 13.17
C GLY A 109 6.77 9.30 11.75
N VAL A 110 7.53 8.25 11.41
CA VAL A 110 8.12 8.09 10.08
C VAL A 110 7.08 7.96 8.97
N ALA A 111 5.91 7.37 9.23
CA ALA A 111 4.83 7.19 8.28
C ALA A 111 3.51 7.69 8.87
N LEU A 112 3.01 8.80 8.35
CA LEU A 112 1.79 9.46 8.81
C LEU A 112 0.71 9.33 7.73
N ARG A 113 -0.37 8.58 7.99
CA ARG A 113 -1.56 8.66 7.13
C ARG A 113 -2.49 9.71 7.71
N LEU A 114 -2.79 10.72 6.90
CA LEU A 114 -3.48 11.90 7.38
C LEU A 114 -4.99 11.63 7.50
N PRO A 115 -5.65 12.16 8.56
CA PRO A 115 -7.09 12.18 8.61
C PRO A 115 -7.66 12.99 7.44
N LYS A 116 -8.92 12.75 7.13
CA LYS A 116 -9.63 13.44 6.05
C LYS A 116 -10.75 14.29 6.65
N PRO A 117 -10.97 15.52 6.15
CA PRO A 117 -12.16 16.28 6.50
C PRO A 117 -13.44 15.51 6.17
N GLU A 118 -14.53 15.81 6.86
CA GLU A 118 -15.83 15.21 6.57
C GLU A 118 -16.25 15.46 5.11
N GLY A 119 -16.80 14.43 4.45
CA GLY A 119 -17.22 14.50 3.05
C GLY A 119 -16.08 14.56 2.03
N TYR A 120 -14.82 14.43 2.46
CA TYR A 120 -13.69 14.45 1.54
C TYR A 120 -13.69 13.24 0.60
N ALA A 121 -13.72 13.53 -0.71
CA ALA A 121 -13.72 12.53 -1.77
C ALA A 121 -12.41 12.50 -2.58
N GLY A 122 -11.35 13.18 -2.10
CA GLY A 122 -10.04 13.18 -2.75
C GLY A 122 -9.19 11.96 -2.39
N PRO A 123 -7.96 11.87 -2.92
CA PRO A 123 -7.03 10.78 -2.61
C PRO A 123 -6.65 10.77 -1.13
N VAL A 124 -6.35 9.60 -0.58
CA VAL A 124 -5.72 9.51 0.74
C VAL A 124 -4.34 10.14 0.68
N ILE A 125 -3.91 10.75 1.79
CA ILE A 125 -2.68 11.54 1.83
C ILE A 125 -1.80 10.99 2.91
N SER A 126 -0.53 10.81 2.56
CA SER A 126 0.47 10.27 3.47
C SER A 126 1.71 11.13 3.49
N ILE A 127 2.30 11.32 4.66
CA ILE A 127 3.59 11.96 4.83
C ILE A 127 4.58 10.90 5.31
N ILE A 128 5.68 10.74 4.58
CA ILE A 128 6.82 9.93 4.98
C ILE A 128 7.93 10.89 5.40
N ARG A 129 8.23 10.92 6.70
CA ARG A 129 9.32 11.73 7.27
C ARG A 129 10.62 10.92 7.22
N VAL A 130 11.40 11.12 6.17
CA VAL A 130 12.50 10.20 5.79
C VAL A 130 13.59 10.11 6.87
N ALA A 131 13.83 11.19 7.63
CA ALA A 131 14.83 11.22 8.70
C ALA A 131 14.26 10.99 10.11
N ALA A 132 13.00 10.58 10.24
CA ALA A 132 12.34 10.46 11.55
C ALA A 132 12.73 9.22 12.36
N TYR A 133 13.49 8.28 11.79
CA TYR A 133 13.88 7.04 12.46
C TYR A 133 15.41 6.91 12.57
N ASP A 134 15.88 6.20 13.59
CA ASP A 134 17.31 5.94 13.76
C ASP A 134 17.79 4.84 12.79
N LEU A 135 18.64 5.24 11.85
CA LEU A 135 19.26 4.35 10.85
C LEU A 135 20.11 3.24 11.47
N ASN A 136 20.61 3.42 12.70
CA ASN A 136 21.38 2.39 13.41
C ASN A 136 20.49 1.37 14.13
N LYS A 137 19.21 1.70 14.33
CA LYS A 137 18.25 0.85 15.04
C LYS A 137 17.29 0.12 14.11
N TYR A 138 16.87 0.77 13.02
CA TYR A 138 15.89 0.23 12.08
C TYR A 138 16.41 0.26 10.65
N SER A 139 16.16 -0.82 9.92
CA SER A 139 16.48 -0.91 8.51
C SER A 139 15.37 -0.33 7.62
N PHE A 140 15.72 0.13 6.42
CA PHE A 140 14.73 0.67 5.48
C PHE A 140 13.58 -0.32 5.14
N PRO A 141 13.81 -1.64 4.94
CA PRO A 141 12.72 -2.60 4.77
C PRO A 141 11.75 -2.68 5.96
N GLU A 142 12.22 -2.47 7.20
CA GLU A 142 11.36 -2.47 8.39
C GLU A 142 10.46 -1.24 8.46
N ILE A 143 10.97 -0.10 8.00
CA ILE A 143 10.17 1.13 7.83
C ILE A 143 9.08 0.90 6.79
N ILE A 144 9.42 0.33 5.63
CA ILE A 144 8.44 0.00 4.59
C ILE A 144 7.42 -1.03 5.09
N LYS A 145 7.84 -2.09 5.79
CA LYS A 145 6.96 -3.08 6.42
C LYS A 145 5.96 -2.42 7.38
N THR A 146 6.41 -1.48 8.20
CA THR A 146 5.53 -0.73 9.10
C THR A 146 4.54 0.13 8.32
N GLY A 147 5.01 0.83 7.28
CA GLY A 147 4.16 1.63 6.40
C GLY A 147 3.10 0.83 5.64
N THR A 148 3.40 -0.42 5.26
CA THR A 148 2.43 -1.32 4.61
C THR A 148 1.45 -1.94 5.60
N ILE A 149 1.83 -2.15 6.87
CA ILE A 149 0.86 -2.52 7.94
C ILE A 149 -0.20 -1.44 8.09
N ILE A 150 0.22 -0.18 8.24
CA ILE A 150 -0.71 0.95 8.28
C ILE A 150 -1.52 1.04 6.98
N GLY A 151 -0.86 0.83 5.83
CA GLY A 151 -1.48 0.87 4.51
C GLY A 151 -2.57 -0.19 4.31
N ASP A 152 -2.37 -1.41 4.81
CA ASP A 152 -3.37 -2.49 4.68
C ASP A 152 -4.61 -2.20 5.53
N ILE A 153 -4.45 -1.62 6.72
CA ILE A 153 -5.58 -1.16 7.53
C ILE A 153 -6.35 -0.07 6.78
N GLN A 154 -5.63 0.95 6.30
CA GLN A 154 -6.23 2.04 5.52
C GLN A 154 -6.94 1.51 4.27
N PHE A 155 -6.37 0.52 3.60
CA PHE A 155 -6.97 -0.14 2.43
C PHE A 155 -8.30 -0.82 2.76
N MET A 156 -8.41 -1.45 3.93
CA MET A 156 -9.65 -2.09 4.38
C MET A 156 -10.70 -1.09 4.90
N GLU A 157 -10.26 0.00 5.53
CA GLU A 157 -11.16 0.98 6.16
C GLU A 157 -11.59 2.13 5.24
N GLU A 158 -10.82 2.45 4.19
CA GLU A 158 -10.98 3.71 3.45
C GLU A 158 -11.16 3.54 1.94
N ASP A 159 -12.39 3.74 1.46
CA ASP A 159 -12.72 3.66 0.03
C ASP A 159 -11.99 4.71 -0.83
N ASN A 160 -11.61 5.87 -0.26
CA ASN A 160 -10.79 6.88 -0.94
C ASN A 160 -9.52 6.27 -1.55
N CYS A 161 -8.91 5.29 -0.89
CA CYS A 161 -7.65 4.69 -1.29
C CYS A 161 -7.76 3.99 -2.66
N THR A 162 -8.90 3.35 -2.94
CA THR A 162 -9.16 2.61 -4.18
C THR A 162 -9.87 3.46 -5.23
N ILE A 163 -10.72 4.38 -4.80
CA ILE A 163 -11.51 5.23 -5.70
C ILE A 163 -10.70 6.43 -6.17
N SER A 164 -10.23 7.22 -5.21
CA SER A 164 -9.57 8.50 -5.47
C SER A 164 -8.05 8.37 -5.50
N GLY A 165 -7.50 7.28 -4.98
CA GLY A 165 -6.08 6.96 -5.01
C GLY A 165 -5.31 7.47 -3.80
N LEU A 166 -3.99 7.45 -3.92
CA LEU A 166 -3.03 7.83 -2.87
C LEU A 166 -2.10 8.92 -3.37
N VAL A 167 -1.85 9.94 -2.54
CA VAL A 167 -0.75 10.88 -2.71
C VAL A 167 0.22 10.75 -1.55
N GLU A 168 1.51 10.67 -1.87
CA GLU A 168 2.59 10.58 -0.90
C GLU A 168 3.42 11.86 -0.89
N ILE A 169 3.72 12.35 0.32
CA ILE A 169 4.62 13.47 0.57
C ILE A 169 5.86 12.89 1.24
N MET A 170 7.01 13.04 0.59
CA MET A 170 8.32 12.67 1.11
C MET A 170 8.91 13.92 1.75
N ASP A 171 8.84 13.99 3.08
CA ASP A 171 9.47 15.05 3.85
C ASP A 171 10.95 14.73 4.05
N MET A 172 11.78 15.53 3.39
CA MET A 172 13.22 15.40 3.37
C MET A 172 13.92 16.28 4.41
N THR A 173 13.16 16.88 5.34
CA THR A 173 13.72 17.61 6.48
C THR A 173 14.69 16.69 7.23
N ASP A 174 15.87 17.22 7.57
CA ASP A 174 16.98 16.54 8.24
C ASP A 174 17.59 15.34 7.47
N VAL A 175 17.20 15.12 6.22
CA VAL A 175 17.85 14.10 5.37
C VAL A 175 19.31 14.47 5.13
N THR A 176 20.17 13.47 5.32
CA THR A 176 21.61 13.53 5.06
C THR A 176 21.99 12.58 3.93
N VAL A 177 23.21 12.72 3.41
CA VAL A 177 23.76 11.78 2.42
C VAL A 177 23.75 10.33 2.94
N ASN A 178 23.90 10.12 4.25
CA ASN A 178 23.82 8.79 4.86
C ASN A 178 22.45 8.12 4.62
N HIS A 179 21.36 8.87 4.71
CA HIS A 179 20.02 8.35 4.40
C HIS A 179 19.92 7.93 2.93
N LEU A 180 20.49 8.73 2.02
CA LEU A 180 20.51 8.42 0.58
C LEU A 180 21.29 7.14 0.28
N PHE A 181 22.39 6.88 1.00
CA PHE A 181 23.15 5.62 0.86
C PHE A 181 22.39 4.38 1.33
N HIS A 182 21.41 4.52 2.23
CA HIS A 182 20.56 3.41 2.66
C HIS A 182 19.44 3.08 1.66
N LEU A 183 19.26 3.88 0.60
CA LEU A 183 18.34 3.56 -0.49
C LEU A 183 18.89 2.36 -1.26
N ASN A 184 18.06 1.33 -1.43
CA ASN A 184 18.38 0.17 -2.24
C ASN A 184 17.52 0.18 -3.52
N PRO A 185 18.07 0.56 -4.69
CA PRO A 185 17.33 0.63 -5.95
C PRO A 185 16.67 -0.68 -6.36
N ALA A 186 17.32 -1.83 -6.13
CA ALA A 186 16.77 -3.13 -6.48
C ALA A 186 15.56 -3.48 -5.60
N PHE A 187 15.62 -3.19 -4.31
CA PHE A 187 14.50 -3.33 -3.39
C PHE A 187 13.34 -2.39 -3.76
N LEU A 188 13.65 -1.12 -4.04
CA LEU A 188 12.64 -0.13 -4.47
C LEU A 188 11.97 -0.52 -5.80
N LYS A 189 12.73 -1.10 -6.74
CA LYS A 189 12.17 -1.62 -7.99
C LYS A 189 11.16 -2.74 -7.74
N ARG A 190 11.48 -3.69 -6.84
CA ARG A 190 10.54 -4.75 -6.41
C ARG A 190 9.29 -4.15 -5.75
N CYS A 191 9.46 -3.17 -4.86
CA CYS A 191 8.35 -2.48 -4.22
C CYS A 191 7.45 -1.74 -5.22
N SER A 192 8.03 -1.01 -6.18
CA SER A 192 7.28 -0.31 -7.21
C SER A 192 6.53 -1.28 -8.12
N HIS A 193 7.19 -2.36 -8.56
CA HIS A 193 6.54 -3.38 -9.36
C HIS A 193 5.36 -4.02 -8.62
N TYR A 194 5.53 -4.36 -7.34
CA TYR A 194 4.44 -4.86 -6.52
C TYR A 194 3.28 -3.86 -6.42
N SER A 195 3.58 -2.58 -6.20
CA SER A 195 2.54 -1.55 -6.12
C SER A 195 1.77 -1.39 -7.43
N ASP A 196 2.46 -1.40 -8.57
CA ASP A 196 1.83 -1.21 -9.88
C ASP A 196 1.07 -2.46 -10.33
N GLU A 197 1.63 -3.65 -10.11
CA GLU A 197 1.11 -4.90 -10.67
C GLU A 197 0.24 -5.70 -9.72
N GLY A 198 0.41 -5.57 -8.41
CA GLY A 198 -0.29 -6.35 -7.39
C GLY A 198 -1.32 -5.56 -6.57
N MET A 199 -1.04 -4.29 -6.24
CA MET A 199 -1.96 -3.50 -5.40
C MET A 199 -3.13 -2.92 -6.21
N PRO A 200 -4.37 -2.99 -5.72
CA PRO A 200 -5.53 -2.35 -6.35
C PRO A 200 -5.62 -0.84 -6.01
N LEU A 201 -4.48 -0.15 -6.01
CA LEU A 201 -4.32 1.24 -5.62
C LEU A 201 -3.90 2.10 -6.80
N ARG A 202 -4.32 3.37 -6.81
CA ARG A 202 -3.86 4.35 -7.80
C ARG A 202 -2.93 5.37 -7.13
N HIS A 203 -1.65 5.30 -7.42
CA HIS A 203 -0.74 6.39 -7.06
C HIS A 203 -1.07 7.61 -7.92
N LYS A 204 -1.50 8.69 -7.27
CA LYS A 204 -1.78 9.96 -7.92
C LYS A 204 -0.50 10.76 -8.09
N GLY A 205 0.38 10.76 -7.09
CA GLY A 205 1.70 11.40 -7.19
C GLY A 205 2.53 11.22 -5.94
N ILE A 206 3.83 11.50 -6.09
CA ILE A 206 4.80 11.54 -5.00
C ILE A 206 5.44 12.93 -5.00
N HIS A 207 5.43 13.61 -3.85
CA HIS A 207 5.90 14.98 -3.70
C HIS A 207 7.04 15.06 -2.72
N PHE A 208 8.19 15.56 -3.15
CA PHE A 208 9.33 15.80 -2.27
C PHE A 208 9.31 17.24 -1.77
N ILE A 209 9.45 17.42 -0.46
CA ILE A 209 9.58 18.73 0.20
C ILE A 209 10.87 18.78 1.02
N CYS A 210 11.36 19.99 1.29
CA CYS A 210 12.56 20.20 2.11
C CYS A 210 13.82 19.45 1.61
N THR A 211 13.96 19.28 0.28
CA THR A 211 15.08 18.55 -0.33
C THR A 211 16.43 19.25 -0.14
N ILE A 212 17.50 18.46 0.00
CA ILE A 212 18.89 18.95 -0.06
C ILE A 212 19.44 18.95 -1.50
N PRO A 213 20.43 19.79 -1.85
CA PRO A 213 21.00 19.81 -3.21
C PRO A 213 21.51 18.45 -3.71
N GLN A 214 22.05 17.61 -2.82
CA GLN A 214 22.56 16.27 -3.18
C GLN A 214 21.44 15.30 -3.61
N PHE A 215 20.18 15.61 -3.29
CA PHE A 215 19.04 14.78 -3.63
C PHE A 215 18.80 14.69 -5.15
N ASP A 216 19.23 15.68 -5.94
CA ASP A 216 18.99 15.69 -7.39
C ASP A 216 19.53 14.43 -8.09
N SER A 217 20.67 13.90 -7.64
CA SER A 217 21.23 12.66 -8.18
C SER A 217 20.36 11.44 -7.83
N ALA A 218 19.91 11.34 -6.58
CA ALA A 218 19.00 10.28 -6.12
C ALA A 218 17.62 10.40 -6.79
N TYR A 219 17.12 11.62 -7.03
CA TYR A 219 15.84 11.88 -7.67
C TYR A 219 15.77 11.27 -9.07
N SER A 220 16.83 11.39 -9.87
CA SER A 220 16.88 10.79 -11.21
C SER A 220 16.71 9.27 -11.18
N THR A 221 17.35 8.62 -10.20
CA THR A 221 17.25 7.17 -9.98
C THR A 221 15.83 6.82 -9.54
N LEU A 222 15.27 7.51 -8.54
CA LEU A 222 13.91 7.29 -8.05
C LEU A 222 12.87 7.47 -9.17
N LYS A 223 12.99 8.54 -9.98
CA LYS A 223 12.08 8.81 -11.10
C LYS A 223 12.09 7.68 -12.13
N SER A 224 13.26 7.12 -12.45
CA SER A 224 13.36 5.98 -13.37
C SER A 224 12.67 4.72 -12.84
N LEU A 225 12.66 4.52 -11.52
CA LEU A 225 12.05 3.36 -10.86
C LEU A 225 10.53 3.52 -10.70
N MET A 226 10.07 4.73 -10.41
CA MET A 226 8.66 5.01 -10.09
C MET A 226 7.81 5.34 -11.32
N GLY A 227 8.42 5.55 -12.49
CA GLY A 227 7.73 5.95 -13.71
C GLY A 227 7.20 7.39 -13.68
N ASN A 228 6.27 7.73 -14.57
CA ASN A 228 5.73 9.09 -14.75
C ASN A 228 4.70 9.50 -13.66
N LYS A 229 5.04 9.34 -12.38
CA LYS A 229 4.15 9.64 -11.22
C LYS A 229 4.31 11.08 -10.70
N GLU A 230 4.29 12.08 -11.59
CA GLU A 230 4.42 13.50 -11.23
C GLU A 230 3.06 14.21 -11.16
N ILE A 231 2.80 14.93 -10.07
CA ILE A 231 1.74 15.94 -9.98
C ILE A 231 2.41 17.32 -9.84
N GLU A 232 1.84 18.31 -10.52
CA GLU A 232 2.22 19.71 -10.40
C GLU A 232 2.07 20.23 -8.95
N LYS A 233 3.17 20.76 -8.38
CA LYS A 233 3.27 21.19 -6.96
C LYS A 233 2.22 22.23 -6.54
N SER A 234 1.82 23.12 -7.44
CA SER A 234 0.85 24.21 -7.21
C SER A 234 -0.57 23.67 -6.95
N LYS A 235 -1.11 22.88 -7.89
CA LYS A 235 -2.42 22.23 -7.78
C LYS A 235 -2.50 21.26 -6.62
N PHE A 236 -1.38 20.60 -6.31
CA PHE A 236 -1.31 19.68 -5.18
C PHE A 236 -1.57 20.38 -3.84
N MET A 237 -0.82 21.43 -3.53
CA MET A 237 -0.94 22.13 -2.23
C MET A 237 -2.34 22.71 -2.00
N GLU A 238 -2.96 23.26 -3.05
CA GLU A 238 -4.33 23.78 -2.99
C GLU A 238 -5.36 22.67 -2.67
N MET A 239 -5.19 21.49 -3.28
CA MET A 239 -6.10 20.36 -3.08
C MET A 239 -6.01 19.75 -1.68
N ILE A 240 -4.84 19.82 -1.03
CA ILE A 240 -4.57 19.01 0.17
C ILE A 240 -4.34 19.79 1.45
N TRP A 241 -4.24 21.12 1.38
CA TRP A 241 -4.02 22.01 2.54
C TRP A 241 -4.90 21.66 3.75
N LYS A 242 -6.20 21.41 3.52
CA LYS A 242 -7.18 21.10 4.59
C LYS A 242 -6.96 19.75 5.26
N CYS A 243 -6.15 18.87 4.68
CA CYS A 243 -5.82 17.57 5.23
C CYS A 243 -4.49 17.57 6.00
N LEU A 244 -3.66 18.61 5.81
CA LEU A 244 -2.35 18.70 6.45
C LEU A 244 -2.50 19.00 7.95
N PRO A 245 -1.60 18.45 8.80
CA PRO A 245 -1.53 18.82 10.20
C PRO A 245 -0.81 20.18 10.36
N LYS A 246 -0.89 20.76 11.56
CA LYS A 246 -0.39 22.11 11.87
C LYS A 246 1.09 22.31 11.52
N GLU A 247 1.90 21.29 11.73
CA GLU A 247 3.35 21.28 11.47
C GLU A 247 3.67 21.45 9.98
N TYR A 248 2.74 21.09 9.10
CA TYR A 248 2.83 21.28 7.64
C TYR A 248 1.97 22.46 7.16
N GLY A 249 1.58 23.35 8.08
CA GLY A 249 0.81 24.56 7.82
C GLY A 249 -0.70 24.34 7.79
N GLY A 250 -1.20 23.11 7.79
CA GLY A 250 -2.64 22.86 7.70
C GLY A 250 -3.39 23.04 9.02
N THR A 251 -4.62 22.53 9.06
CA THR A 251 -5.54 22.69 10.20
C THR A 251 -6.07 21.37 10.75
N ASN A 252 -5.62 20.23 10.24
CA ASN A 252 -6.24 18.92 10.48
C ASN A 252 -5.53 18.11 11.57
N GLY A 253 -5.50 18.66 12.78
CA GLY A 253 -4.82 18.08 13.93
C GLY A 253 -3.30 18.31 13.95
N THR A 254 -2.59 17.54 14.75
CA THR A 254 -1.13 17.57 14.89
C THR A 254 -0.49 16.26 14.46
N VAL A 255 0.83 16.28 14.22
CA VAL A 255 1.60 15.05 13.96
C VAL A 255 1.46 14.07 15.12
N ASP A 256 1.52 14.55 16.37
CA ASP A 256 1.40 13.69 17.57
C ASP A 256 0.02 13.01 17.66
N GLU A 257 -1.06 13.74 17.37
CA GLU A 257 -2.42 13.17 17.35
C GLU A 257 -2.55 12.06 16.29
N ILE A 258 -1.90 12.22 15.14
CA ILE A 258 -1.87 11.21 14.07
C ILE A 258 -1.08 9.97 14.52
N ILE A 259 0.07 10.16 15.17
CA ILE A 259 0.89 9.06 15.71
C ILE A 259 0.10 8.28 16.76
N ASP A 260 -0.55 8.97 17.69
CA ASP A 260 -1.36 8.36 18.74
C ASP A 260 -2.55 7.58 18.17
N PHE A 261 -3.22 8.14 17.16
CA PHE A 261 -4.32 7.47 16.46
C PHE A 261 -3.85 6.17 15.82
N TRP A 262 -2.78 6.22 15.01
CA TRP A 262 -2.30 5.04 14.29
C TRP A 262 -1.66 3.99 15.19
N THR A 263 -1.02 4.42 16.29
CA THR A 263 -0.52 3.50 17.32
C THR A 263 -1.68 2.67 17.89
N LYS A 264 -2.77 3.31 18.31
CA LYS A 264 -3.96 2.59 18.82
C LYS A 264 -4.62 1.73 17.73
N LYS A 265 -4.80 2.30 16.54
CA LYS A 265 -5.45 1.63 15.40
C LYS A 265 -4.72 0.36 14.97
N VAL A 266 -3.38 0.39 14.86
CA VAL A 266 -2.60 -0.80 14.51
C VAL A 266 -2.74 -1.90 15.56
N GLN A 267 -2.80 -1.52 16.84
CA GLN A 267 -3.01 -2.47 17.92
C GLN A 267 -4.39 -3.15 17.87
N GLU A 268 -5.44 -2.44 17.45
CA GLU A 268 -6.79 -3.01 17.24
C GLU A 268 -6.82 -4.08 16.12
N TYR A 269 -5.81 -4.10 15.25
CA TYR A 269 -5.73 -4.98 14.07
C TYR A 269 -4.81 -6.19 14.27
N GLU A 270 -4.41 -6.51 15.50
CA GLU A 270 -3.56 -7.68 15.78
C GLU A 270 -4.15 -8.98 15.22
N ASP A 271 -5.43 -9.26 15.50
CA ASP A 271 -6.15 -10.44 15.01
C ASP A 271 -6.26 -10.46 13.48
N PHE A 272 -6.41 -9.30 12.85
CA PHE A 272 -6.46 -9.19 11.39
C PHE A 272 -5.14 -9.65 10.75
N PHE A 273 -4.00 -9.26 11.31
CA PHE A 273 -2.68 -9.67 10.80
C PHE A 273 -2.36 -11.13 11.14
N GLU A 274 -2.89 -11.66 12.24
CA GLU A 274 -2.81 -13.10 12.52
C GLU A 274 -3.61 -13.91 11.49
N GLU A 275 -4.84 -13.49 11.20
CA GLU A 275 -5.68 -14.08 10.16
C GLU A 275 -4.98 -14.01 8.79
N GLU A 276 -4.35 -12.88 8.46
CA GLU A 276 -3.73 -12.63 7.15
C GLU A 276 -2.66 -13.67 6.79
N LYS A 277 -1.98 -14.26 7.77
CA LYS A 277 -0.96 -15.31 7.57
C LYS A 277 -1.51 -16.55 6.86
N GLN A 278 -2.82 -16.75 6.89
CA GLN A 278 -3.47 -17.88 6.24
C GLN A 278 -3.65 -17.69 4.74
N TYR A 279 -3.54 -16.46 4.24
CA TYR A 279 -3.75 -16.10 2.84
C TYR A 279 -2.41 -16.06 2.08
N GLY A 280 -2.47 -16.35 0.79
CA GLY A 280 -1.28 -16.46 -0.05
C GLY A 280 -1.55 -17.22 -1.33
N SER A 281 -0.46 -17.45 -2.07
CA SER A 281 -0.45 -18.33 -3.22
C SER A 281 0.54 -19.48 -3.02
N ASP A 282 0.14 -20.70 -3.39
CA ASP A 282 1.02 -21.87 -3.52
C ASP A 282 1.30 -22.12 -5.01
N GLU A 283 2.44 -21.63 -5.48
CA GLU A 283 2.82 -21.68 -6.90
C GLU A 283 3.05 -23.10 -7.42
N LYS A 284 3.11 -24.12 -6.55
CA LYS A 284 3.16 -25.54 -6.96
C LYS A 284 1.81 -26.05 -7.48
N LEU A 285 0.71 -25.42 -7.06
CA LEU A 285 -0.65 -25.80 -7.44
C LEU A 285 -1.16 -25.02 -8.66
N ARG A 286 -0.37 -24.07 -9.20
CA ARG A 286 -0.79 -23.23 -10.32
C ARG A 286 -0.85 -24.06 -11.60
N THR A 287 -1.97 -23.98 -12.31
CA THR A 287 -2.21 -24.76 -13.54
C THR A 287 -1.88 -24.00 -14.83
N ASP A 288 -1.79 -22.68 -14.77
CA ASP A 288 -1.36 -21.82 -15.88
C ASP A 288 0.17 -21.67 -15.89
N ASP A 289 0.75 -21.22 -17.00
CA ASP A 289 2.20 -20.97 -17.12
C ASP A 289 2.71 -20.19 -15.90
N GLN A 290 3.67 -20.78 -15.17
CA GLN A 290 4.23 -20.15 -13.98
C GLN A 290 4.83 -18.79 -14.36
N PRO A 291 4.38 -17.68 -13.75
CA PRO A 291 5.06 -16.42 -13.95
C PRO A 291 6.49 -16.60 -13.44
N ASN A 292 7.48 -16.50 -14.33
CA ASN A 292 8.88 -16.60 -13.94
C ASN A 292 9.27 -15.31 -13.18
N LEU A 293 9.09 -15.33 -11.87
CA LEU A 293 9.38 -14.21 -10.98
C LEU A 293 10.86 -13.78 -11.06
N ASP A 294 11.76 -14.74 -11.31
CA ASP A 294 13.20 -14.48 -11.46
C ASP A 294 13.51 -13.71 -12.76
N SER A 295 12.76 -13.99 -13.84
CA SER A 295 12.88 -13.27 -15.11
C SER A 295 12.39 -11.82 -15.02
N ILE A 296 11.45 -11.52 -14.12
CA ILE A 296 10.89 -10.17 -13.94
C ILE A 296 11.94 -9.21 -13.34
N TYR A 297 12.83 -9.72 -12.51
CA TYR A 297 13.82 -8.90 -11.80
C TYR A 297 15.27 -9.11 -12.24
N GLY A 298 15.52 -10.05 -13.15
CA GLY A 298 16.87 -10.29 -13.69
C GLY A 298 17.81 -10.91 -12.65
N CYS A 299 17.29 -11.67 -11.69
CA CYS A 299 18.10 -12.48 -10.79
C CYS A 299 18.51 -13.78 -11.48
N ASP A 300 19.20 -13.68 -12.62
CA ASP A 300 19.83 -14.82 -13.28
C ASP A 300 21.18 -15.09 -12.59
N GLY A 301 21.09 -15.52 -11.33
CA GLY A 301 22.22 -15.94 -10.51
C GLY A 301 22.10 -17.43 -10.27
N SER A 302 22.51 -18.24 -11.24
CA SER A 302 22.60 -19.69 -11.05
C SER A 302 23.56 -19.96 -9.88
N PHE A 303 23.02 -20.30 -8.70
CA PHE A 303 23.81 -20.93 -7.65
C PHE A 303 24.13 -22.35 -8.15
N ARG A 304 25.22 -22.49 -8.90
CA ARG A 304 25.87 -23.78 -9.07
C ARG A 304 26.45 -24.14 -7.70
N MET A 305 25.81 -25.09 -7.02
CA MET A 305 26.52 -25.85 -5.99
C MET A 305 27.74 -26.46 -6.65
N LEU A 306 28.92 -25.99 -6.27
CA LEU A 306 30.16 -26.71 -6.55
C LEU A 306 30.06 -28.03 -5.78
N SER A 307 29.90 -29.12 -6.51
CA SER A 307 30.17 -30.44 -5.96
C SER A 307 31.66 -30.48 -5.64
N ASP A 308 31.99 -30.67 -4.35
CA ASP A 308 33.33 -30.95 -3.90
C ASP A 308 33.88 -32.15 -4.67
N VAL A 309 35.05 -31.93 -5.29
CA VAL A 309 35.87 -32.98 -5.90
C VAL A 309 36.88 -33.38 -4.84
N ASP A 310 36.75 -34.60 -4.32
CA ASP A 310 37.87 -35.39 -3.81
C ASP A 310 38.27 -36.43 -4.87
#